data_AF-A0AAD2YK45-F1
#
_entry.id   AF-A0AAD2YK45-F1
#
_cell.length_a   1.000
_cell.length_b   1.000
_cell.length_c   1.000
_cell.angle_alpha   90.00
_cell.angle_beta   90.00
_cell.angle_gamma   90.00
#
_symmetry.space_group_name_H-M   'P 1'
#
loop_
_entity.id
_entity.type
_entity.pdbx_description
1 polymer ?
#
loop_
_entity_poly.entity_id
_entity_poly.type
_entity_poly.pdbx_seq_one_letter_code
_entity_poly.pdbx_strand_id
1 'polypeptide(L)'
;MKMTINLRKVLFFLLTLCLIGSAYAQDTALKEAEVAYTKEDYAKAIELYEGILKSNGESAAVYYNLGNAYYKAGKIAPAILNYERCLLLDPGDSDARFNLQMARQKTIDKIEPVGDFFLVKWFKSVENLGSADSWAKTGIVCFLLFIGCLILFFFSRWVRLKKIGFYLGILFIIMVVFANIFASDQKDEMINRKHAIVFAPTVTVKSSPDASGTDLFVLHEGTNVTVKSTLGEWSEIELEDGNVGWMPSKDIEKI
;
A
#
# COMPACT_ATOMS: atom_id res chain seq x y z
N MET A 1 -6.29 25.06 -53.45
CA MET A 1 -7.02 24.43 -52.33
C MET A 1 -6.22 24.65 -51.05
N LYS A 2 -6.57 25.64 -50.20
CA LYS A 2 -5.86 25.86 -48.93
C LYS A 2 -6.30 24.77 -47.96
N MET A 3 -5.41 23.80 -47.73
CA MET A 3 -5.61 22.75 -46.73
C MET A 3 -5.52 23.40 -45.36
N THR A 4 -6.66 23.71 -44.75
CA THR A 4 -6.71 24.22 -43.37
C THR A 4 -6.42 23.05 -42.45
N ILE A 5 -5.13 22.90 -42.10
CA ILE A 5 -4.69 21.95 -41.08
C ILE A 5 -5.37 22.35 -39.77
N ASN A 6 -6.33 21.53 -39.33
CA ASN A 6 -7.06 21.78 -38.11
C ASN A 6 -6.15 21.45 -36.93
N LEU A 7 -5.44 22.46 -36.42
CA LEU A 7 -4.40 22.34 -35.40
C LEU A 7 -4.85 21.53 -34.18
N ARG A 8 -6.15 21.61 -33.83
CA ARG A 8 -6.77 20.81 -32.76
C ARG A 8 -6.76 19.30 -33.03
N LYS A 9 -6.98 18.88 -34.28
CA LYS A 9 -6.94 17.46 -34.68
C LYS A 9 -5.51 16.93 -34.75
N VAL A 10 -4.56 17.76 -35.19
CA VAL A 10 -3.12 17.41 -35.19
C VAL A 10 -2.61 17.27 -33.76
N LEU A 11 -3.00 18.19 -32.86
CA LEU A 11 -2.64 18.11 -31.45
C LEU A 11 -3.21 16.86 -30.79
N PHE A 12 -4.48 16.52 -31.08
CA PHE A 12 -5.11 15.30 -30.56
C PHE A 12 -4.41 14.03 -31.07
N PHE A 13 -4.08 13.97 -32.36
CA PHE A 13 -3.36 12.84 -32.95
C PHE A 13 -1.95 12.67 -32.37
N LEU A 14 -1.19 13.77 -32.21
CA LEU A 14 0.13 13.76 -31.58
C LEU A 14 0.04 13.33 -30.11
N LEU A 15 -0.99 13.78 -29.38
CA LEU A 15 -1.23 13.35 -28.01
C LEU A 15 -1.48 11.84 -27.93
N THR A 16 -2.33 11.31 -28.82
CA THR A 16 -2.60 9.86 -28.88
C THR A 16 -1.36 9.05 -29.27
N LEU A 17 -0.54 9.55 -30.20
CA LEU A 17 0.70 8.86 -30.61
C LEU A 17 1.73 8.83 -29.48
N CYS A 18 1.82 9.92 -28.70
CA CYS A 18 2.71 10.02 -27.55
C CYS A 18 2.27 9.09 -26.42
N LEU A 19 0.96 9.02 -26.12
CA LEU A 19 0.39 8.10 -25.12
C LEU A 19 0.62 6.63 -25.48
N ILE A 20 0.47 6.27 -26.78
CA ILE A 20 0.71 4.91 -27.26
C ILE A 20 2.20 4.55 -27.13
N GLY A 21 3.11 5.46 -27.51
CA GLY A 21 4.56 5.24 -27.41
C GLY A 21 5.04 4.99 -25.98
N SER A 22 4.53 5.75 -25.01
CA SER A 22 4.87 5.56 -23.59
C SER A 22 4.40 4.22 -23.03
N ALA A 23 3.18 3.77 -23.40
CA ALA A 23 2.64 2.49 -22.96
C ALA A 23 3.45 1.28 -23.51
N TYR A 24 3.85 1.32 -24.79
CA TYR A 24 4.67 0.26 -25.38
C TYR A 24 6.07 0.18 -24.77
N ALA A 25 6.70 1.32 -24.47
CA ALA A 25 8.01 1.36 -23.83
C ALA A 25 7.97 0.75 -22.40
N GLN A 26 6.90 1.05 -21.64
CA GLN A 26 6.69 0.49 -20.31
C GLN A 26 6.50 -1.03 -20.32
N ASP A 27 5.65 -1.54 -21.23
CA ASP A 27 5.40 -2.98 -21.37
C ASP A 27 6.70 -3.74 -21.76
N THR A 28 7.55 -3.10 -22.57
CA THR A 28 8.85 -3.66 -22.94
C THR A 28 9.82 -3.72 -21.74
N ALA A 29 9.95 -2.62 -21.00
CA ALA A 29 10.83 -2.58 -19.82
C ALA A 29 10.41 -3.58 -18.73
N LEU A 30 9.10 -3.74 -18.51
CA LEU A 30 8.58 -4.71 -17.55
C LEU A 30 8.93 -6.15 -17.95
N LYS A 31 8.74 -6.51 -19.23
CA LYS A 31 9.13 -7.82 -19.75
C LYS A 31 10.63 -8.06 -19.65
N GLU A 32 11.45 -7.06 -19.90
CA GLU A 32 12.91 -7.16 -19.72
C GLU A 32 13.30 -7.44 -18.26
N ALA A 33 12.62 -6.78 -17.31
CA ALA A 33 12.83 -7.00 -15.88
C ALA A 33 12.43 -8.41 -15.44
N GLU A 34 11.29 -8.92 -15.94
CA GLU A 34 10.83 -10.28 -15.70
C GLU A 34 11.78 -11.32 -16.31
N VAL A 35 12.31 -11.06 -17.52
CA VAL A 35 13.31 -11.92 -18.15
C VAL A 35 14.63 -11.92 -17.37
N ALA A 36 15.07 -10.77 -16.86
CA ALA A 36 16.25 -10.71 -16.01
C ALA A 36 16.04 -11.51 -14.71
N TYR A 37 14.89 -11.35 -14.07
CA TYR A 37 14.52 -12.08 -12.86
C TYR A 37 14.47 -13.60 -13.08
N THR A 38 13.85 -14.07 -14.16
CA THR A 38 13.76 -15.50 -14.49
C THR A 38 15.10 -16.12 -14.87
N LYS A 39 16.05 -15.31 -15.33
CA LYS A 39 17.46 -15.70 -15.55
C LYS A 39 18.33 -15.61 -14.30
N GLU A 40 17.72 -15.31 -13.14
CA GLU A 40 18.40 -15.10 -11.85
C GLU A 40 19.38 -13.92 -11.85
N ASP A 41 19.32 -13.04 -12.86
CA ASP A 41 20.04 -11.77 -12.89
C ASP A 41 19.27 -10.72 -12.07
N TYR A 42 19.27 -10.94 -10.75
CA TYR A 42 18.51 -10.11 -9.82
C TYR A 42 19.02 -8.68 -9.77
N ALA A 43 20.31 -8.44 -9.99
CA ALA A 43 20.87 -7.10 -10.04
C ALA A 43 20.27 -6.28 -11.19
N LYS A 44 20.22 -6.86 -12.39
CA LYS A 44 19.59 -6.22 -13.54
C LYS A 44 18.08 -6.07 -13.37
N ALA A 45 17.41 -7.09 -12.81
CA ALA A 45 15.97 -7.01 -12.53
C ALA A 45 15.64 -5.84 -11.59
N ILE A 46 16.42 -5.67 -10.52
CA ILE A 46 16.29 -4.55 -9.57
C ILE A 46 16.44 -3.21 -10.30
N GLU A 47 17.52 -3.04 -11.08
CA GLU A 47 17.77 -1.79 -11.83
C GLU A 47 16.58 -1.44 -12.76
N LEU A 48 16.06 -2.43 -13.48
CA LEU A 48 14.95 -2.23 -14.41
C LEU A 48 13.65 -1.89 -13.67
N TYR A 49 13.32 -2.60 -12.59
CA TYR A 49 12.11 -2.30 -11.79
C TYR A 49 12.19 -0.91 -11.12
N GLU A 50 13.34 -0.52 -10.58
CA GLU A 50 13.54 0.83 -10.04
C GLU A 50 13.41 1.90 -11.13
N GLY A 51 13.94 1.63 -12.32
CA GLY A 51 13.78 2.49 -13.50
C GLY A 51 12.30 2.65 -13.91
N ILE A 52 11.51 1.57 -13.87
CA ILE A 52 10.06 1.60 -14.12
C ILE A 52 9.35 2.47 -13.08
N LEU A 53 9.65 2.30 -11.79
CA LEU A 53 9.03 3.11 -10.72
C LEU A 53 9.41 4.59 -10.84
N LYS A 54 10.66 4.88 -11.20
CA LYS A 54 11.14 6.26 -11.39
C LYS A 54 10.48 6.96 -12.59
N SER A 55 10.19 6.22 -13.65
CA SER A 55 9.64 6.79 -14.90
C SER A 55 8.12 6.87 -14.89
N ASN A 56 7.45 5.86 -14.35
CA ASN A 56 5.99 5.70 -14.47
C ASN A 56 5.24 5.88 -13.15
N GLY A 57 5.97 6.09 -12.05
CA GLY A 57 5.42 6.19 -10.72
C GLY A 57 5.16 4.83 -10.09
N GLU A 58 4.46 4.86 -8.96
CA GLU A 58 4.25 3.71 -8.11
C GLU A 58 3.32 2.65 -8.73
N SER A 59 3.62 1.38 -8.49
CA SER A 59 2.81 0.26 -8.95
C SER A 59 2.94 -0.93 -8.01
N ALA A 60 1.80 -1.44 -7.53
CA ALA A 60 1.77 -2.58 -6.60
C ALA A 60 2.49 -3.80 -7.18
N ALA A 61 2.25 -4.12 -8.46
CA ALA A 61 2.87 -5.25 -9.14
C ALA A 61 4.39 -5.08 -9.31
N VAL A 62 4.84 -3.86 -9.63
CA VAL A 62 6.29 -3.57 -9.76
C VAL A 62 6.97 -3.64 -8.40
N TYR A 63 6.34 -3.12 -7.35
CA TYR A 63 6.83 -3.25 -5.98
C TYR A 63 6.91 -4.71 -5.52
N TYR A 64 5.89 -5.52 -5.79
CA TYR A 64 5.93 -6.95 -5.49
C TYR A 64 7.11 -7.66 -6.17
N ASN A 65 7.29 -7.42 -7.48
CA ASN A 65 8.37 -8.03 -8.24
C ASN A 65 9.76 -7.51 -7.83
N LEU A 66 9.87 -6.23 -7.50
CA LEU A 66 11.10 -5.64 -6.96
C LEU A 66 11.43 -6.24 -5.59
N GLY A 67 10.42 -6.41 -4.73
CA GLY A 67 10.55 -7.11 -3.45
C GLY A 67 11.08 -8.54 -3.62
N ASN A 68 10.52 -9.28 -4.59
CA ASN A 68 10.99 -10.62 -4.95
C ASN A 68 12.45 -10.61 -5.42
N ALA A 69 12.83 -9.67 -6.30
CA ALA A 69 14.20 -9.55 -6.79
C ALA A 69 15.18 -9.24 -5.65
N TYR A 70 14.81 -8.31 -4.75
CA TYR A 70 15.60 -7.99 -3.56
C TYR A 70 15.74 -9.17 -2.60
N TYR A 71 14.64 -9.89 -2.35
CA TYR A 71 14.64 -11.07 -1.48
C TYR A 71 15.56 -12.17 -2.01
N LYS A 72 15.52 -12.42 -3.33
CA LYS A 72 16.38 -13.39 -4.00
C LYS A 72 17.84 -12.95 -4.05
N ALA A 73 18.11 -11.65 -4.12
CA ALA A 73 19.45 -11.08 -4.00
C ALA A 73 19.98 -11.06 -2.54
N GLY A 74 19.20 -11.54 -1.56
CA GLY A 74 19.59 -11.55 -0.15
C GLY A 74 19.48 -10.20 0.56
N LYS A 75 18.94 -9.18 -0.11
CA LYS A 75 18.75 -7.83 0.43
C LYS A 75 17.39 -7.74 1.12
N ILE A 76 17.34 -8.15 2.38
CA ILE A 76 16.08 -8.35 3.12
C ILE A 76 15.35 -7.05 3.42
N ALA A 77 16.03 -6.00 3.88
CA ALA A 77 15.37 -4.73 4.20
C ALA A 77 14.70 -4.05 2.98
N PRO A 78 15.36 -3.94 1.81
CA PRO A 78 14.70 -3.51 0.58
C PRO A 78 13.54 -4.41 0.15
N ALA A 79 13.64 -5.73 0.36
CA ALA A 79 12.55 -6.63 0.02
C ALA A 79 11.30 -6.35 0.86
N ILE A 80 11.47 -6.22 2.19
CA ILE A 80 10.40 -5.87 3.13
C ILE A 80 9.75 -4.55 2.72
N LEU A 81 10.54 -3.50 2.51
CA LEU A 81 10.03 -2.19 2.09
C LEU A 81 9.15 -2.27 0.84
N ASN A 82 9.58 -3.02 -0.17
CA ASN A 82 8.84 -3.12 -1.42
C ASN A 82 7.58 -4.00 -1.28
N TYR A 83 7.58 -5.03 -0.45
CA TYR A 83 6.34 -5.75 -0.15
C TYR A 83 5.34 -4.89 0.63
N GLU A 84 5.81 -4.09 1.58
CA GLU A 84 4.95 -3.14 2.31
C GLU A 84 4.36 -2.10 1.37
N ARG A 85 5.16 -1.54 0.45
CA ARG A 85 4.69 -0.62 -0.59
C ARG A 85 3.69 -1.27 -1.55
N CYS A 86 3.88 -2.55 -1.87
CA CYS A 86 2.88 -3.32 -2.62
C CYS A 86 1.56 -3.37 -1.85
N LEU A 87 1.58 -3.74 -0.57
CA LEU A 87 0.38 -3.85 0.27
C LEU A 87 -0.27 -2.51 0.60
N LEU A 88 0.48 -1.41 0.58
CA LEU A 88 -0.06 -0.06 0.67
C LEU A 88 -0.96 0.28 -0.52
N LEU A 89 -0.61 -0.20 -1.72
CA LEU A 89 -1.34 0.06 -2.96
C LEU A 89 -2.39 -1.03 -3.26
N ASP A 90 -2.09 -2.27 -2.93
CA ASP A 90 -2.98 -3.43 -3.03
C ASP A 90 -2.99 -4.23 -1.72
N PRO A 91 -3.77 -3.79 -0.72
CA PRO A 91 -3.89 -4.47 0.57
C PRO A 91 -4.39 -5.92 0.46
N GLY A 92 -5.07 -6.23 -0.64
CA GLY A 92 -5.65 -7.53 -0.95
C GLY A 92 -4.62 -8.58 -1.37
N ASP A 93 -3.41 -8.19 -1.76
CA ASP A 93 -2.40 -9.10 -2.29
C ASP A 93 -1.97 -10.13 -1.23
N SER A 94 -2.34 -11.40 -1.43
CA SER A 94 -2.00 -12.50 -0.54
C SER A 94 -0.57 -12.97 -0.70
N ASP A 95 -0.01 -12.85 -1.91
CA ASP A 95 1.33 -13.31 -2.24
C ASP A 95 2.38 -12.35 -1.66
N ALA A 96 2.12 -11.04 -1.77
CA ALA A 96 2.93 -10.01 -1.12
C ALA A 96 2.90 -10.16 0.41
N ARG A 97 1.74 -10.42 1.03
CA ARG A 97 1.63 -10.71 2.47
C ARG A 97 2.44 -11.93 2.89
N PHE A 98 2.34 -13.02 2.13
CA PHE A 98 3.09 -14.24 2.40
C PHE A 98 4.61 -13.99 2.28
N ASN A 99 5.06 -13.34 1.22
CA ASN A 99 6.48 -13.06 1.00
C ASN A 99 7.04 -12.05 2.01
N LEU A 100 6.26 -11.06 2.43
CA LEU A 100 6.59 -10.15 3.52
C LEU A 100 6.82 -10.93 4.82
N GLN A 101 5.92 -11.86 5.16
CA GLN A 101 6.09 -12.70 6.35
C GLN A 101 7.37 -13.53 6.27
N MET A 102 7.66 -14.13 5.11
CA MET A 102 8.92 -14.86 4.86
C MET A 102 10.16 -13.98 5.01
N ALA A 103 10.10 -12.73 4.51
CA ALA A 103 11.19 -11.76 4.65
C ALA A 103 11.40 -11.33 6.11
N ARG A 104 10.32 -11.04 6.85
CA ARG A 104 10.35 -10.72 8.28
C ARG A 104 10.88 -11.89 9.13
N GLN A 105 10.74 -13.14 8.70
CA GLN A 105 11.37 -14.26 9.40
C GLN A 105 12.90 -14.22 9.33
N LYS A 106 13.49 -13.55 8.33
CA LYS A 106 14.95 -13.40 8.17
C LYS A 106 15.55 -12.19 8.89
N THR A 107 14.75 -11.30 9.46
CA THR A 107 15.26 -10.17 10.26
C THR A 107 15.82 -10.65 11.60
N ILE A 108 16.76 -9.88 12.16
CA ILE A 108 17.35 -10.16 13.48
C ILE A 108 16.32 -9.85 14.57
N ASP A 109 15.68 -8.68 14.50
CA ASP A 109 14.74 -8.23 15.51
C ASP A 109 13.43 -9.03 15.41
N LYS A 110 13.06 -9.64 16.54
CA LYS A 110 11.77 -10.33 16.73
C LYS A 110 10.96 -9.56 17.76
N ILE A 111 10.34 -8.48 17.30
CA ILE A 111 9.46 -7.64 18.12
C ILE A 111 8.09 -8.32 18.14
N GLU A 112 7.63 -8.69 19.33
CA GLU A 112 6.28 -9.20 19.50
C GLU A 112 5.32 -8.02 19.66
N PRO A 113 4.30 -7.89 18.80
CA PRO A 113 3.34 -6.80 18.91
C PRO A 113 2.61 -6.87 20.25
N VAL A 114 2.28 -5.71 20.82
CA VAL A 114 1.34 -5.65 21.94
C VAL A 114 0.07 -6.38 21.50
N GLY A 115 -0.42 -7.30 22.34
CA GLY A 115 -1.54 -8.15 21.96
C GLY A 115 -2.79 -7.35 21.63
N ASP A 116 -3.11 -7.19 20.34
CA ASP A 116 -4.36 -6.56 19.94
C ASP A 116 -5.56 -7.44 20.30
N PHE A 117 -6.66 -6.77 20.63
CA PHE A 117 -7.95 -7.42 20.75
C PHE A 117 -8.35 -8.11 19.44
N PHE A 118 -8.82 -9.37 19.51
CA PHE A 118 -9.04 -10.20 18.32
C PHE A 118 -10.02 -9.59 17.30
N LEU A 119 -11.01 -8.80 17.76
CA LEU A 119 -11.92 -8.11 16.84
C LEU A 119 -11.20 -7.05 16.02
N VAL A 120 -10.20 -6.35 16.57
CA VAL A 120 -9.39 -5.37 15.82
C VAL A 120 -8.69 -6.07 14.66
N LYS A 121 -8.02 -7.20 14.93
CA LYS A 121 -7.36 -8.00 13.88
C LYS A 121 -8.35 -8.50 12.83
N TRP A 122 -9.54 -8.94 13.26
CA TRP A 122 -10.59 -9.38 12.34
C TRP A 122 -11.09 -8.24 11.45
N PHE A 123 -11.38 -7.06 12.02
CA PHE A 123 -11.81 -5.88 11.27
C PHE A 123 -10.74 -5.42 10.28
N LYS A 124 -9.48 -5.35 10.70
CA LYS A 124 -8.34 -5.04 9.81
C LYS A 124 -8.17 -6.09 8.70
N SER A 125 -8.43 -7.36 8.99
CA SER A 125 -8.40 -8.42 7.98
C SER A 125 -9.48 -8.22 6.92
N VAL A 126 -10.68 -7.76 7.32
CA VAL A 126 -11.75 -7.41 6.38
C VAL A 126 -11.37 -6.17 5.59
N GLU A 127 -10.93 -5.10 6.23
CA GLU A 127 -10.46 -3.86 5.59
C GLU A 127 -9.39 -4.14 4.51
N ASN A 128 -8.43 -5.02 4.82
CA ASN A 128 -7.36 -5.43 3.91
C ASN A 128 -7.80 -6.39 2.79
N LEU A 129 -9.10 -6.68 2.63
CA LEU A 129 -9.58 -7.41 1.45
C LEU A 129 -9.60 -6.54 0.19
N GLY A 130 -9.56 -5.22 0.32
CA GLY A 130 -9.63 -4.33 -0.83
C GLY A 130 -8.99 -2.98 -0.57
N SER A 131 -8.62 -2.31 -1.66
CA SER A 131 -8.14 -0.94 -1.65
C SER A 131 -9.25 0.07 -1.35
N ALA A 132 -8.87 1.32 -1.09
CA ALA A 132 -9.83 2.42 -0.87
C ALA A 132 -10.86 2.56 -2.00
N ASP A 133 -10.44 2.43 -3.26
CA ASP A 133 -11.33 2.50 -4.42
C ASP A 133 -12.32 1.34 -4.49
N SER A 134 -11.88 0.13 -4.11
CA SER A 134 -12.74 -1.06 -4.06
C SER A 134 -13.82 -0.92 -2.98
N TRP A 135 -13.46 -0.39 -1.81
CA TRP A 135 -14.42 -0.09 -0.75
C TRP A 135 -15.37 1.05 -1.13
N ALA A 136 -14.88 2.12 -1.78
CA ALA A 136 -15.73 3.19 -2.27
C ALA A 136 -16.77 2.69 -3.29
N LYS A 137 -16.37 1.86 -4.26
CA LYS A 137 -17.29 1.23 -5.23
C LYS A 137 -18.31 0.34 -4.54
N THR A 138 -17.88 -0.46 -3.56
CA THR A 138 -18.77 -1.30 -2.74
C THR A 138 -19.81 -0.44 -2.02
N GLY A 139 -19.39 0.68 -1.42
CA GLY A 139 -20.28 1.64 -0.79
C GLY A 139 -21.32 2.23 -1.75
N ILE A 140 -20.91 2.64 -2.96
CA ILE A 140 -21.82 3.16 -3.99
C ILE A 140 -22.86 2.11 -4.40
N VAL A 141 -22.42 0.86 -4.67
CA VAL A 141 -23.33 -0.23 -5.04
C VAL A 141 -24.31 -0.53 -3.91
N CYS A 142 -23.84 -0.64 -2.66
CA CYS A 142 -24.70 -0.86 -1.50
C CYS A 142 -25.70 0.28 -1.29
N PHE A 143 -25.30 1.52 -1.57
CA PHE A 143 -26.19 2.68 -1.47
C PHE A 143 -27.30 2.65 -2.54
N LEU A 144 -26.99 2.26 -3.77
CA LEU A 144 -28.01 2.09 -4.81
C LEU A 144 -28.98 0.95 -4.48
N LEU A 145 -28.47 -0.17 -3.93
CA LEU A 145 -29.31 -1.27 -3.45
C LEU A 145 -30.19 -0.86 -2.28
N PHE A 146 -29.67 -0.01 -1.38
CA PHE A 146 -30.44 0.59 -0.29
C PHE A 146 -31.61 1.44 -0.82
N ILE A 147 -31.37 2.29 -1.84
CA ILE A 147 -32.46 3.05 -2.51
C ILE A 147 -33.50 2.10 -3.10
N GLY A 148 -33.07 1.03 -3.77
CA GLY A 148 -33.98 -0.02 -4.27
C GLY A 148 -34.83 -0.65 -3.16
N CYS A 149 -34.22 -0.92 -2.00
CA CYS A 149 -34.92 -1.44 -0.82
C CYS A 149 -35.93 -0.44 -0.25
N LEU A 150 -35.62 0.87 -0.24
CA LEU A 150 -36.57 1.92 0.14
C LEU A 150 -37.76 1.98 -0.82
N ILE A 151 -37.50 1.86 -2.14
CA ILE A 151 -38.57 1.83 -3.14
C ILE A 151 -39.48 0.62 -2.89
N LEU A 152 -38.92 -0.56 -2.66
CA LEU A 152 -39.69 -1.77 -2.32
C LEU A 152 -40.49 -1.59 -1.02
N PHE A 153 -39.92 -0.93 -0.01
CA PHE A 153 -40.58 -0.68 1.27
C PHE A 153 -41.79 0.27 1.13
N PHE A 154 -41.63 1.40 0.43
CA PHE A 154 -42.68 2.40 0.33
C PHE A 154 -43.75 2.05 -0.70
N PHE A 155 -43.35 1.58 -1.89
CA PHE A 155 -44.25 1.46 -3.05
C PHE A 155 -44.80 0.06 -3.28
N SER A 156 -44.31 -0.98 -2.58
CA SER A 156 -44.86 -2.32 -2.76
C SER A 156 -46.28 -2.44 -2.19
N ARG A 157 -47.16 -3.13 -2.92
CA ARG A 157 -48.52 -3.46 -2.47
C ARG A 157 -48.54 -4.62 -1.46
N TRP A 158 -47.48 -5.43 -1.40
CA TRP A 158 -47.47 -6.68 -0.64
C TRP A 158 -46.67 -6.49 0.65
N VAL A 159 -47.29 -6.74 1.81
CA VAL A 159 -46.66 -6.53 3.13
C VAL A 159 -45.35 -7.32 3.29
N ARG A 160 -45.24 -8.50 2.68
CA ARG A 160 -44.01 -9.32 2.71
C ARG A 160 -42.83 -8.61 2.06
N LEU A 161 -43.05 -7.99 0.88
CA LEU A 161 -42.01 -7.26 0.16
C LEU A 161 -41.57 -6.01 0.94
N LYS A 162 -42.48 -5.35 1.65
CA LYS A 162 -42.12 -4.23 2.53
C LYS A 162 -41.17 -4.68 3.65
N LYS A 163 -41.49 -5.77 4.34
CA LYS A 163 -40.62 -6.32 5.40
C LYS A 163 -39.24 -6.67 4.87
N ILE A 164 -39.17 -7.33 3.70
CA ILE A 164 -37.89 -7.66 3.05
C ILE A 164 -37.09 -6.39 2.75
N GLY A 165 -37.72 -5.39 2.11
CA GLY A 165 -37.08 -4.10 1.82
C GLY A 165 -36.58 -3.38 3.08
N PHE A 166 -37.33 -3.43 4.19
CA PHE A 166 -36.90 -2.84 5.45
C PHE A 166 -35.64 -3.50 6.02
N TYR A 167 -35.63 -4.84 6.16
CA TYR A 167 -34.50 -5.54 6.75
C TYR A 167 -33.25 -5.51 5.85
N LEU A 168 -33.41 -5.68 4.53
CA LEU A 168 -32.30 -5.53 3.59
C LEU A 168 -31.81 -4.08 3.52
N GLY A 169 -32.70 -3.11 3.66
CA GLY A 169 -32.33 -1.69 3.74
C GLY A 169 -31.42 -1.42 4.93
N ILE A 170 -31.75 -1.93 6.12
CA ILE A 170 -30.89 -1.82 7.31
C ILE A 170 -29.53 -2.48 7.08
N LEU A 171 -29.50 -3.65 6.46
CA LEU A 171 -28.25 -4.32 6.12
C LEU A 171 -27.38 -3.47 5.19
N PHE A 172 -27.95 -2.98 4.09
CA PHE A 172 -27.18 -2.21 3.11
C PHE A 172 -26.69 -0.87 3.66
N ILE A 173 -27.47 -0.17 4.50
CA ILE A 173 -26.97 1.07 5.11
C ILE A 173 -25.81 0.81 6.07
N ILE A 174 -25.82 -0.30 6.83
CA ILE A 174 -24.68 -0.71 7.67
C ILE A 174 -23.45 -0.99 6.79
N MET A 175 -23.63 -1.74 5.69
CA MET A 175 -22.54 -1.99 4.74
C MET A 175 -21.97 -0.71 4.12
N VAL A 176 -22.82 0.29 3.82
CA VAL A 176 -22.37 1.61 3.34
C VAL A 176 -21.49 2.29 4.37
N VAL A 177 -21.88 2.29 5.65
CA VAL A 177 -21.09 2.91 6.73
C VAL A 177 -19.73 2.24 6.85
N PHE A 178 -19.68 0.91 6.93
CA PHE A 178 -18.41 0.18 7.00
C PHE A 178 -17.54 0.39 5.76
N ALA A 179 -18.12 0.35 4.56
CA ALA A 179 -17.38 0.59 3.33
C ALA A 179 -16.74 1.99 3.29
N ASN A 180 -17.41 3.02 3.83
CA ASN A 180 -16.83 4.36 3.92
C ASN A 180 -15.71 4.46 4.97
N ILE A 181 -15.89 3.80 6.13
CA ILE A 181 -14.84 3.72 7.15
C ILE A 181 -13.59 3.04 6.56
N PHE A 182 -13.74 1.85 5.98
CA PHE A 182 -12.61 1.12 5.38
C PHE A 182 -11.98 1.89 4.21
N ALA A 183 -12.77 2.55 3.37
CA ALA A 183 -12.23 3.39 2.30
C ALA A 183 -11.41 4.56 2.87
N SER A 184 -11.88 5.19 3.95
CA SER A 184 -11.19 6.29 4.62
C SER A 184 -9.90 5.82 5.28
N ASP A 185 -9.93 4.71 6.01
CA ASP A 185 -8.78 4.17 6.73
C ASP A 185 -7.67 3.75 5.75
N GLN A 186 -8.02 3.04 4.67
CA GLN A 186 -7.06 2.70 3.61
C GLN A 186 -6.50 3.94 2.90
N LYS A 187 -7.31 4.99 2.75
CA LYS A 187 -6.84 6.25 2.16
C LYS A 187 -5.89 7.00 3.09
N ASP A 188 -6.12 6.94 4.40
CA ASP A 188 -5.25 7.55 5.42
C ASP A 188 -3.86 6.88 5.43
N GLU A 189 -3.82 5.55 5.41
CA GLU A 189 -2.58 4.76 5.28
C GLU A 189 -1.77 5.20 4.06
N MET A 190 -2.41 5.27 2.88
CA MET A 190 -1.75 5.68 1.63
C MET A 190 -1.19 7.11 1.64
N ILE A 191 -1.87 8.06 2.31
CA ILE A 191 -1.49 9.48 2.31
C ILE A 191 -0.45 9.78 3.39
N ASN A 192 -0.67 9.30 4.60
CA ASN A 192 0.11 9.74 5.76
C ASN A 192 1.41 8.94 5.95
N ARG A 193 1.56 7.75 5.32
CA ARG A 193 2.80 6.94 5.26
C ARG A 193 3.62 6.99 6.55
N LYS A 194 2.97 6.58 7.64
CA LYS A 194 3.53 6.67 9.00
C LYS A 194 4.57 5.59 9.27
N HIS A 195 4.58 4.52 8.48
CA HIS A 195 5.48 3.38 8.67
C HIS A 195 6.77 3.55 7.87
N ALA A 196 7.86 3.04 8.41
CA ALA A 196 9.18 3.05 7.80
C ALA A 196 9.92 1.74 8.11
N ILE A 197 10.89 1.41 7.27
CA ILE A 197 11.77 0.26 7.46
C ILE A 197 13.18 0.76 7.79
N VAL A 198 13.83 0.16 8.78
CA VAL A 198 15.23 0.43 9.11
C VAL A 198 16.15 -0.14 8.02
N PHE A 199 17.06 0.68 7.49
CA PHE A 199 18.03 0.31 6.45
C PHE A 199 19.48 0.26 6.97
N ALA A 200 19.77 0.88 8.11
CA ALA A 200 21.08 0.73 8.74
C ALA A 200 21.25 -0.72 9.25
N PRO A 201 22.42 -1.36 9.04
CA PRO A 201 22.67 -2.72 9.55
C PRO A 201 22.44 -2.83 11.05
N THR A 202 22.79 -1.77 11.78
CA THR A 202 22.58 -1.64 13.22
C THR A 202 22.46 -0.16 13.57
N VAL A 203 21.49 0.19 14.40
CA VAL A 203 21.24 1.57 14.85
C VAL A 203 20.82 1.57 16.30
N THR A 204 21.42 2.47 17.08
CA THR A 204 21.08 2.65 18.50
C THR A 204 19.99 3.71 18.62
N VAL A 205 18.86 3.31 19.18
CA VAL A 205 17.73 4.18 19.47
C VAL A 205 17.98 4.90 20.79
N LYS A 206 17.74 6.20 20.81
CA LYS A 206 18.08 7.11 21.91
C LYS A 206 16.84 7.70 22.59
N SER A 207 17.02 8.15 23.83
CA SER A 207 15.95 8.80 24.61
C SER A 207 15.60 10.21 24.11
N SER A 208 16.47 10.85 23.34
CA SER A 208 16.31 12.23 22.85
C SER A 208 16.88 12.38 21.44
N PRO A 209 16.42 13.38 20.65
CA PRO A 209 16.91 13.67 19.30
C PRO A 209 18.30 14.33 19.29
N ASP A 210 19.25 13.73 19.99
CA ASP A 210 20.62 14.20 20.11
C ASP A 210 21.58 13.02 20.29
N ALA A 211 22.79 13.16 19.75
CA ALA A 211 23.80 12.09 19.79
C ALA A 211 24.27 11.76 21.22
N SER A 212 24.20 12.72 22.16
CA SER A 212 24.51 12.51 23.58
C SER A 212 23.35 11.93 24.39
N GLY A 213 22.18 11.73 23.76
CA GLY A 213 21.04 11.06 24.37
C GLY A 213 21.39 9.65 24.85
N THR A 214 20.73 9.22 25.92
CA THR A 214 20.94 7.89 26.53
C THR A 214 20.49 6.80 25.55
N ASP A 215 21.31 5.77 25.41
CA ASP A 215 20.99 4.62 24.56
C ASP A 215 19.88 3.78 25.22
N LEU A 216 18.81 3.52 24.47
CA LEU A 216 17.66 2.75 24.96
C LEU A 216 17.74 1.29 24.51
N PHE A 217 17.82 1.05 23.21
CA PHE A 217 17.89 -0.27 22.59
C PHE A 217 18.49 -0.17 21.18
N VAL A 218 18.78 -1.31 20.59
CA VAL A 218 19.41 -1.43 19.27
C VAL A 218 18.44 -2.10 18.30
N LEU A 219 18.33 -1.53 17.11
CA LEU A 219 17.57 -2.10 15.99
C LEU A 219 18.51 -2.48 14.85
N HIS A 220 18.05 -3.40 14.02
CA HIS A 220 18.74 -3.89 12.84
C HIS A 220 17.92 -3.62 11.57
N GLU A 221 18.58 -3.82 10.43
CA GLU A 221 17.92 -3.65 9.13
C GLU A 221 16.68 -4.55 8.97
N GLY A 222 15.67 -4.04 8.29
CA GLY A 222 14.42 -4.73 8.01
C GLY A 222 13.36 -4.61 9.11
N THR A 223 13.67 -3.96 10.23
CA THR A 223 12.71 -3.70 11.31
C THR A 223 11.70 -2.64 10.88
N ASN A 224 10.41 -2.96 11.06
CA ASN A 224 9.30 -2.03 10.80
C ASN A 224 9.10 -1.14 12.03
N VAL A 225 8.99 0.17 11.78
CA VAL A 225 8.80 1.19 12.81
C VAL A 225 7.74 2.19 12.37
N THR A 226 6.95 2.69 13.31
CA THR A 226 6.02 3.80 13.06
C THR A 226 6.69 5.13 13.41
N VAL A 227 6.84 6.03 12.45
CA VAL A 227 7.37 7.38 12.64
C VAL A 227 6.29 8.28 13.24
N LYS A 228 6.52 8.76 14.46
CA LYS A 228 5.63 9.67 15.20
C LYS A 228 5.88 11.14 14.88
N SER A 229 7.15 11.52 14.86
CA SER A 229 7.58 12.90 14.65
C SER A 229 8.99 12.93 14.06
N THR A 230 9.34 14.06 13.43
CA THR A 230 10.69 14.29 12.90
C THR A 230 11.17 15.65 13.39
N LEU A 231 12.36 15.68 14.00
CA LEU A 231 13.01 16.89 14.48
C LEU A 231 14.43 16.96 13.92
N GLY A 232 14.62 17.81 12.91
CA GLY A 232 15.88 17.88 12.18
C GLY A 232 16.24 16.53 11.55
N GLU A 233 17.43 16.03 11.85
CA GLU A 233 17.97 14.76 11.34
C GLU A 233 17.50 13.53 12.13
N TRP A 234 16.61 13.70 13.11
CA TRP A 234 16.11 12.63 13.98
C TRP A 234 14.63 12.37 13.76
N SER A 235 14.24 11.10 13.82
CA SER A 235 12.85 10.66 13.81
C SER A 235 12.54 9.92 15.10
N GLU A 236 11.43 10.31 15.72
CA GLU A 236 10.83 9.59 16.84
C GLU A 236 10.03 8.42 16.27
N ILE A 237 10.36 7.22 16.72
CA ILE A 237 9.78 5.97 16.26
C ILE A 237 9.05 5.27 17.41
N GLU A 238 8.01 4.53 17.06
CA GLU A 238 7.33 3.57 17.94
C GLU A 238 7.45 2.18 17.30
N LEU A 239 7.79 1.19 18.13
CA LEU A 239 7.83 -0.22 17.77
C LEU A 239 6.47 -0.89 18.00
N GLU A 240 6.26 -2.06 17.39
CA GLU A 240 5.03 -2.84 17.57
C GLU A 240 4.76 -3.27 19.03
N ASP A 241 5.80 -3.32 19.88
CA ASP A 241 5.70 -3.61 21.32
C ASP A 241 5.39 -2.36 22.19
N GLY A 242 5.24 -1.19 21.57
CA GLY A 242 4.96 0.09 22.21
C GLY A 242 6.20 0.84 22.73
N ASN A 243 7.41 0.31 22.55
CA ASN A 243 8.63 1.04 22.88
C ASN A 243 8.84 2.23 21.93
N VAL A 244 9.23 3.37 22.50
CA VAL A 244 9.44 4.62 21.77
C VAL A 244 10.87 5.11 21.93
N GLY A 245 11.43 5.70 20.88
CA GLY A 245 12.70 6.41 20.97
C GLY A 245 13.08 7.11 19.67
N TRP A 246 14.26 7.71 19.66
CA TRP A 246 14.77 8.54 18.56
C TRP A 246 15.89 7.85 17.81
N MET A 247 15.84 7.91 16.48
CA MET A 247 16.91 7.43 15.61
C MET A 247 17.18 8.38 14.44
N PRO A 248 18.35 8.32 13.79
CA PRO A 248 18.64 9.17 12.64
C PRO A 248 17.67 8.89 11.48
N SER A 249 17.07 9.93 10.91
CA SER A 249 16.09 9.83 9.84
C SER A 249 16.67 9.22 8.55
N LYS A 250 17.98 9.36 8.32
CA LYS A 250 18.70 8.78 7.17
C LYS A 250 18.79 7.24 7.22
N ASP A 251 18.59 6.64 8.40
CA ASP A 251 18.75 5.21 8.63
C ASP A 251 17.43 4.45 8.44
N ILE A 252 16.35 5.17 8.11
CA ILE A 252 15.02 4.62 7.81
C ILE A 252 14.55 5.08 6.44
N GLU A 253 13.74 4.25 5.79
CA GLU A 253 13.07 4.58 4.54
C GLU A 253 11.57 4.40 4.74
N LYS A 254 10.80 5.46 4.44
CA LYS A 254 9.34 5.43 4.58
C LYS A 254 8.71 4.52 3.53
N ILE A 255 7.67 3.80 3.94
CA ILE A 255 6.86 2.95 3.06
C ILE A 255 6.11 3.86 2.09
#